data_AF-A0A923MDD1-F1
#
_entry.id   AF-A0A923MDD1-F1
#
_cell.length_a   1.000
_cell.length_b   1.000
_cell.length_c   1.000
_cell.angle_alpha   90.00
_cell.angle_beta   90.00
_cell.angle_gamma   90.00
#
_symmetry.space_group_name_H-M   'P 1'
#
loop_
_entity.id
_entity.type
_entity.pdbx_description
1 polymer ?
#
loop_
_entity_poly.entity_id
_entity_poly.type
_entity_poly.pdbx_seq_one_letter_code
_entity_poly.pdbx_strand_id
1 'polypeptide(L)' 'MHHNQHSPHTVGKYLISPLTRLLDNGWIAASVSIRSGSGSATTDRVLRLTRLFRDHLSAANYARAEGNQWIGVPA' A
#
# COMPACT_ATOMS: atom_id res chain seq x y z
N MET A 1 -7.00 -12.35 15.48
CA MET A 1 -6.18 -11.24 14.94
C MET A 1 -5.44 -11.78 13.73
N HIS A 2 -5.93 -11.52 12.50
CA HIS A 2 -5.29 -12.04 11.29
C HIS A 2 -4.10 -11.14 10.93
N HIS A 3 -2.88 -11.62 11.17
CA HIS A 3 -1.66 -10.93 10.78
C HIS A 3 -1.49 -11.02 9.26
N ASN A 4 -2.04 -10.04 8.54
CA ASN A 4 -1.74 -9.83 7.13
C ASN A 4 -0.32 -9.19 7.08
N GLN A 5 0.71 -10.00 6.85
CA GLN A 5 2.16 -9.69 6.97
C GLN A 5 2.70 -8.65 5.96
N HIS A 6 1.89 -7.67 5.55
CA HIS A 6 2.33 -6.60 4.65
C HIS A 6 2.85 -5.42 5.47
N SER A 7 4.03 -5.63 6.02
CA SER A 7 4.72 -4.65 6.85
C SER A 7 4.99 -3.38 6.05
N PRO A 8 4.63 -2.20 6.59
CA PRO A 8 5.05 -0.94 6.03
C PRO A 8 6.57 -0.86 5.90
N HIS A 9 7.06 -0.21 4.84
CA HIS A 9 8.49 0.00 4.63
C HIS A 9 8.79 1.46 4.33
N THR A 10 9.94 1.93 4.81
CA THR A 10 10.38 3.32 4.63
C THR A 10 11.34 3.41 3.46
N VAL A 11 11.13 4.40 2.59
CA VAL A 11 12.08 4.78 1.53
C VAL A 11 12.34 6.28 1.61
N GLY A 12 13.54 6.66 2.04
CA GLY A 12 13.87 8.05 2.33
C GLY A 12 12.89 8.66 3.34
N LYS A 13 12.19 9.73 2.94
CA LYS A 13 11.19 10.42 3.77
C LYS A 13 9.78 9.83 3.70
N TYR A 14 9.59 8.74 2.95
CA TYR A 14 8.28 8.16 2.67
C TYR A 14 8.10 6.86 3.45
N LEU A 15 6.99 6.73 4.18
CA LEU A 15 6.54 5.44 4.71
C LEU A 15 5.45 4.91 3.78
N ILE A 16 5.70 3.75 3.19
CA ILE A 16 4.80 3.07 2.27
C ILE A 16 4.10 1.95 3.04
N SER A 17 2.78 2.00 3.09
CA SER A 17 1.95 1.04 3.81
C SER A 17 0.95 0.39 2.85
N PRO A 18 1.19 -0.86 2.41
CA PRO A 18 0.23 -1.62 1.62
C PRO A 18 -1.03 -1.93 2.42
N LEU A 19 -2.19 -1.75 1.81
CA LEU A 19 -3.49 -1.97 2.41
C LEU A 19 -4.30 -2.90 1.51
N THR A 20 -4.93 -3.91 2.10
CA THR A 20 -5.83 -4.83 1.39
C THR A 20 -7.19 -4.85 2.04
N ARG A 21 -8.24 -4.91 1.23
CA ARG A 21 -9.62 -5.00 1.71
C ARG A 21 -10.36 -6.09 0.95
N LEU A 22 -10.90 -7.07 1.68
CA LEU A 22 -11.88 -8.01 1.13
C LEU A 22 -13.18 -7.27 0.82
N LEU A 23 -13.71 -7.47 -0.37
CA LEU A 23 -14.97 -6.92 -0.85
C LEU A 23 -16.08 -7.96 -0.72
N ASP A 24 -17.33 -7.51 -0.73
CA ASP A 24 -18.51 -8.36 -0.53
C ASP A 24 -18.66 -9.47 -1.60
N ASN A 25 -18.06 -9.26 -2.77
CA ASN A 25 -18.04 -10.21 -3.89
C ASN A 25 -16.84 -11.20 -3.84
N GLY A 26 -16.11 -11.24 -2.73
CA GLY A 26 -14.97 -12.14 -2.51
C GLY A 26 -13.68 -11.72 -3.25
N TRP A 27 -13.66 -10.58 -3.92
CA TRP A 27 -12.44 -9.99 -4.46
C TRP A 27 -11.70 -9.17 -3.41
N ILE A 28 -10.40 -9.01 -3.58
CA ILE A 28 -9.55 -8.21 -2.70
C ILE A 28 -9.13 -6.96 -3.46
N ALA A 29 -9.51 -5.79 -2.92
CA ALA A 29 -9.04 -4.50 -3.39
C ALA A 29 -7.68 -4.16 -2.76
N ALA A 30 -6.82 -3.56 -3.58
CA ALA A 30 -5.51 -3.08 -3.17
C ALA A 30 -5.51 -1.55 -3.05
N SER A 31 -4.91 -1.04 -1.99
CA SER A 31 -4.61 0.38 -1.81
C SER A 31 -3.22 0.54 -1.20
N VAL A 32 -2.62 1.71 -1.33
CA VAL A 32 -1.36 2.03 -0.65
C VAL A 32 -1.47 3.40 0.01
N SER A 33 -1.08 3.47 1.27
CA SER A 33 -0.89 4.73 1.99
C SER A 33 0.59 5.13 1.89
N ILE A 34 0.83 6.35 1.45
CA ILE A 34 2.16 6.95 1.30
C ILE A 34 2.20 8.16 2.22
N ARG A 35 2.79 7.96 3.39
CA ARG A 35 3.02 9.06 4.32
C ARG A 35 4.32 9.74 3.99
N SER A 36 4.29 11.05 3.83
CA SER A 36 5.49 11.88 3.71
C SER A 36 5.55 12.91 4.82
N GLY A 37 6.76 13.17 5.34
CA GLY A 37 7.01 14.28 6.26
C GLY A 37 8.11 13.97 7.29
N SER A 38 8.68 15.03 7.84
CA SER A 38 9.58 15.02 8.99
C SER A 38 9.18 16.17 9.91
N GLY A 39 8.84 15.89 11.17
CA GLY A 39 8.36 16.91 12.13
C GLY A 39 6.83 16.98 12.23
N SER A 40 6.28 18.20 12.41
CA SER A 40 4.87 18.43 12.78
C SER A 40 3.86 18.36 11.62
N ALA A 41 4.32 18.31 10.37
CA ALA A 41 3.45 18.14 9.20
C ALA A 41 3.71 16.78 8.56
N THR A 42 2.79 15.83 8.80
CA THR A 42 2.74 14.56 8.07
C THR A 42 1.51 14.59 7.17
N THR A 43 1.69 14.23 5.91
CA THR A 43 0.58 14.09 4.96
C THR A 43 0.54 12.66 4.47
N ASP A 44 -0.63 12.03 4.59
CA ASP A 44 -0.90 10.72 4.03
C ASP A 44 -1.56 10.87 2.67
N ARG A 45 -0.99 10.23 1.64
CA ARG A 45 -1.64 10.07 0.35
C ARG A 45 -2.08 8.62 0.21
N VAL A 46 -3.37 8.39 0.07
CA VAL A 46 -3.91 7.04 -0.15
C VAL A 46 -4.26 6.87 -1.61
N LEU A 47 -3.58 5.95 -2.28
CA LEU A 47 -3.89 5.53 -3.64
C LEU A 47 -4.79 4.30 -3.58
N ARG A 48 -5.96 4.38 -4.20
CA ARG A 48 -6.85 3.24 -4.39
C ARG A 48 -6.63 2.67 -5.78
N LEU A 49 -6.20 1.42 -5.84
CA LEU A 49 -5.81 0.78 -7.09
C LEU A 49 -7.01 0.07 -7.71
N THR A 50 -7.06 0.02 -9.03
CA THR A 50 -8.21 -0.54 -9.77
C THR A 50 -8.10 -2.05 -9.96
N ARG A 51 -6.90 -2.63 -9.88
CA ARG A 51 -6.69 -4.06 -9.99
C ARG A 51 -7.22 -4.79 -8.75
N LEU A 52 -8.05 -5.81 -9.00
CA LEU A 52 -8.58 -6.71 -7.97
C LEU A 52 -7.84 -8.05 -7.98
N PHE A 53 -7.80 -8.70 -6.83
CA PHE A 53 -7.08 -9.95 -6.63
C PHE A 53 -7.95 -11.00 -5.94
N ARG A 54 -7.56 -12.27 -6.07
CA ARG A 54 -8.15 -13.40 -5.33
C ARG A 54 -7.32 -13.81 -4.12
N ASP A 55 -6.17 -13.17 -3.93
CA ASP A 55 -5.19 -13.45 -2.88
C ASP A 55 -4.70 -12.14 -2.23
N HIS A 56 -4.59 -12.15 -0.89
CA HIS A 56 -4.16 -10.99 -0.10
C HIS A 56 -2.69 -10.66 -0.34
N LEU A 57 -1.84 -11.68 -0.52
CA LEU A 57 -0.40 -11.49 -0.72
C LEU A 57 -0.12 -10.77 -2.05
N SER A 58 -0.78 -11.21 -3.12
CA SER A 58 -0.70 -10.60 -4.45
C SER A 58 -1.21 -9.17 -4.44
N ALA A 59 -2.33 -8.89 -3.77
CA ALA A 59 -2.90 -7.56 -3.66
C ALA A 59 -1.95 -6.56 -2.98
N ALA A 60 -1.31 -6.97 -1.89
CA ALA A 60 -0.42 -6.09 -1.17
C ALA A 60 0.99 -6.01 -1.78
N ASN A 61 1.51 -7.08 -2.39
CA ASN A 61 2.73 -6.99 -3.20
C ASN A 61 2.56 -6.01 -4.35
N TYR A 62 1.41 -6.06 -5.01
CA TYR A 62 1.03 -5.08 -6.02
C TYR A 62 0.95 -3.66 -5.45
N ALA A 63 0.24 -3.46 -4.34
CA ALA A 63 0.16 -2.15 -3.69
C ALA A 63 1.53 -1.58 -3.28
N ARG A 64 2.45 -2.44 -2.81
CA ARG A 64 3.83 -2.07 -2.49
C ARG A 64 4.59 -1.61 -3.73
N ALA A 65 4.49 -2.35 -4.82
CA ALA A 65 5.15 -2.00 -6.08
C ALA A 65 4.62 -0.68 -6.65
N GLU A 66 3.30 -0.47 -6.65
CA GLU A 66 2.67 0.79 -7.06
C GLU A 66 3.10 1.96 -6.15
N GLY A 67 3.19 1.74 -4.84
CA GLY A 67 3.71 2.75 -3.90
C GLY A 67 5.15 3.15 -4.19
N ASN A 68 6.01 2.18 -4.50
CA ASN A 68 7.41 2.42 -4.89
C ASN A 68 7.50 3.21 -6.22
N GLN A 69 6.72 2.80 -7.23
CA GLN A 69 6.67 3.51 -8.51
C GLN A 69 6.19 4.96 -8.34
N TRP A 70 5.19 5.19 -7.49
CA TRP A 70 4.66 6.54 -7.25
C TRP A 70 5.70 7.50 -6.66
N ILE A 71 6.57 7.02 -5.74
CA ILE A 71 7.66 7.83 -5.19
C ILE A 71 8.90 7.88 -6.09
N GLY A 72 8.87 7.23 -7.27
CA GLY A 72 9.96 7.23 -8.26
C GLY A 72 11.11 6.27 -7.94
N VAL A 73 10.88 5.22 -7.14
CA VAL A 73 11.87 4.15 -6.94
C VAL A 73 11.83 3.22 -8.16
N PRO A 74 12.98 2.94 -8.82
CA PRO A 74 13.01 1.98 -9.92
C PRO A 74 12.55 0.58 -9.45
N ALA A 75 11.80 -0.11 -10.32
CA ALA A 75 11.21 -1.42 -10.06
C ALA A 75 12.25 -2.55 -9.94
#